data_AF-A0A9D9RND8-F1
#
_entry.id   AF-A0A9D9RND8-F1
#
_cell.length_a   1.000
_cell.length_b   1.000
_cell.length_c   1.000
_cell.angle_alpha   90.00
_cell.angle_beta   90.00
_cell.angle_gamma   90.00
#
_symmetry.space_group_name_H-M   'P 1'
#
loop_
_entity.id
_entity.type
_entity.pdbx_description
1 polymer ?
#
loop_
_entity_poly.entity_id
_entity_poly.type
_entity_poly.pdbx_seq_one_letter_code
_entity_poly.pdbx_strand_id
1 'polypeptide(L)' 'MKSTYQLDKEEAILLVIDLQERLMPAMYDRDLLLKQASVLLQVAKIFNLPVVMTEQYPRGLGHTVDS' A
#
# COMPACT_ATOMS: atom_id res chain seq x y z
N MET A 1 6.11 15.12 -26.88
CA MET A 1 5.55 15.82 -25.70
C MET A 1 5.49 14.80 -24.56
N LYS A 2 6.39 14.85 -23.57
CA LYS A 2 6.26 13.99 -22.38
C LYS A 2 5.12 14.58 -21.53
N SER A 3 4.15 13.77 -21.11
CA SER A 3 3.08 14.23 -20.22
C SER A 3 3.69 14.62 -18.86
N THR A 4 3.17 15.68 -18.26
CA THR A 4 3.70 16.35 -17.06
C THR A 4 3.55 15.55 -15.75
N TYR A 5 3.28 14.23 -15.82
CA TYR A 5 2.98 13.37 -14.67
C TYR A 5 3.68 12.01 -14.79
N GLN A 6 4.98 11.99 -15.11
CA GLN A 6 5.80 10.79 -14.98
C GLN A 6 6.38 10.74 -13.56
N LEU A 7 6.27 9.60 -12.89
CA LEU A 7 6.92 9.38 -11.60
C LEU A 7 8.43 9.26 -11.82
N ASP A 8 9.20 10.06 -11.09
CA ASP A 8 10.63 9.82 -10.88
C ASP A 8 10.79 8.98 -9.61
N LYS A 9 11.55 7.89 -9.69
CA LYS A 9 11.78 6.99 -8.55
C LYS A 9 12.55 7.68 -7.43
N GLU A 10 13.38 8.67 -7.75
CA GLU A 10 14.15 9.43 -6.75
C GLU A 10 13.28 10.48 -6.03
N GLU A 11 12.10 10.80 -6.57
CA GLU A 11 11.14 11.76 -6.01
C GLU A 11 9.83 11.10 -5.56
N ALA A 12 9.81 9.77 -5.43
CA ALA A 12 8.62 8.98 -5.10
C ALA A 12 8.77 8.18 -3.81
N ILE A 13 7.64 7.95 -3.14
CA ILE A 13 7.48 7.09 -1.97
C ILE A 13 6.22 6.24 -2.12
N LEU A 14 6.26 4.99 -1.66
CA LEU A 14 5.05 4.19 -1.51
C LEU A 14 4.48 4.39 -0.10
N LEU A 15 3.28 4.97 -0.01
CA LEU A 15 2.51 5.05 1.23
C LEU A 15 1.41 4.01 1.22
N VAL A 16 1.47 3.05 2.15
CA VAL A 16 0.43 2.02 2.34
C VAL A 16 -0.43 2.43 3.51
N ILE A 17 -1.74 2.59 3.26
CA ILE A 17 -2.67 3.16 4.22
C ILE A 17 -3.62 2.08 4.71
N ASP A 18 -3.57 1.80 6.01
CA ASP A 18 -4.61 1.16 6.80
C ASP A 18 -5.12 -0.17 6.23
N LEU A 19 -4.20 -1.03 5.76
CA LEU A 19 -4.50 -2.40 5.34
C LEU A 19 -4.73 -3.31 6.54
N GLN A 20 -5.77 -3.03 7.33
CA GLN A 20 -5.98 -3.66 8.64
C GLN A 20 -7.10 -4.70 8.64
N GLU A 21 -6.94 -5.72 9.49
CA GLU A 21 -7.81 -6.90 9.58
C GLU A 21 -9.31 -6.58 9.68
N ARG A 22 -9.70 -5.58 10.50
CA ARG A 22 -11.12 -5.25 10.71
C ARG A 22 -11.68 -4.29 9.67
N LEU A 23 -10.82 -3.66 8.86
CA LEU A 23 -11.26 -2.85 7.71
C LEU A 23 -11.53 -3.73 6.50
N MET A 24 -10.75 -4.81 6.31
CA MET A 24 -10.85 -5.70 5.14
C MET A 24 -12.27 -6.20 4.82
N PRO A 25 -13.12 -6.62 5.79
CA PRO A 25 -14.46 -7.12 5.48
C PRO A 25 -15.39 -6.07 4.86
N ALA A 26 -15.11 -4.78 5.06
CA ALA A 26 -15.87 -3.67 4.49
C ALA A 26 -15.31 -3.20 3.14
N MET A 27 -14.12 -3.65 2.73
CA MET A 27 -13.50 -3.26 1.47
C MET A 27 -14.05 -4.09 0.31
N TYR A 28 -14.32 -3.41 -0.80
CA TYR A 28 -14.71 -4.09 -2.04
C TYR A 28 -13.56 -4.93 -2.58
N ASP A 29 -13.83 -6.19 -2.89
CA ASP A 29 -12.87 -7.16 -3.45
C ASP A 29 -11.50 -7.15 -2.72
N ARG A 30 -11.55 -7.45 -1.41
CA ARG A 30 -10.36 -7.41 -0.54
C ARG A 30 -9.19 -8.25 -1.07
N ASP A 31 -9.47 -9.40 -1.69
CA ASP A 31 -8.42 -10.31 -2.14
C ASP A 31 -7.67 -9.71 -3.33
N LEU A 32 -8.39 -9.05 -4.25
CA LEU A 32 -7.78 -8.26 -5.32
C LEU A 32 -6.98 -7.07 -4.77
N LEU A 33 -7.54 -6.37 -3.78
CA LEU A 33 -6.88 -5.24 -3.14
C LEU A 33 -5.54 -5.65 -2.50
N LEU A 34 -5.53 -6.72 -1.72
CA LEU A 34 -4.31 -7.23 -1.08
C LEU A 34 -3.29 -7.71 -2.12
N LYS A 35 -3.75 -8.37 -3.19
CA LYS A 35 -2.90 -8.75 -4.31
C LYS A 35 -2.25 -7.54 -4.98
N GLN A 36 -3.00 -6.46 -5.25
CA GLN A 36 -2.47 -5.25 -5.85
C GLN A 36 -1.51 -4.51 -4.92
N ALA A 37 -1.82 -4.44 -3.62
CA ALA A 37 -0.90 -3.90 -2.62
C ALA A 37 0.43 -4.66 -2.59
N SER A 38 0.38 -6.01 -2.64
CA SER A 38 1.58 -6.85 -2.72
C SER A 38 2.41 -6.56 -3.98
N VAL A 39 1.77 -6.35 -5.14
CA VAL A 39 2.48 -5.96 -6.37
C VAL A 39 3.18 -4.61 -6.20
N LEU A 40 2.51 -3.61 -5.61
CA LEU A 40 3.12 -2.30 -5.38
C LEU A 40 4.30 -2.37 -4.41
N LEU A 41 4.20 -3.17 -3.35
CA LEU A 41 5.31 -3.42 -2.42
C LEU A 41 6.51 -4.08 -3.12
N GLN A 42 6.26 -5.03 -4.03
CA GLN A 42 7.31 -5.64 -4.85
C GLN A 42 7.96 -4.63 -5.79
N VAL A 43 7.16 -3.76 -6.42
CA VAL A 43 7.67 -2.66 -7.27
C VAL A 43 8.54 -1.71 -6.44
N ALA A 44 8.07 -1.28 -5.27
CA ALA A 44 8.85 -0.43 -4.37
C ALA A 44 10.19 -1.07 -4.01
N LYS A 45 10.20 -2.38 -3.72
CA LYS A 45 11.44 -3.13 -3.47
C LYS A 45 12.37 -3.16 -4.68
N ILE A 46 11.86 -3.44 -5.88
CA ILE A 46 12.65 -3.51 -7.12
C ILE A 46 13.32 -2.15 -7.43
N PHE A 47 12.58 -1.06 -7.26
CA PHE A 47 13.06 0.29 -7.54
C PHE A 47 13.78 0.96 -6.37
N ASN A 48 13.87 0.29 -5.21
CA ASN A 48 14.39 0.82 -3.95
C ASN A 48 13.66 2.10 -3.50
N LEU A 49 12.34 2.15 -3.70
CA LEU A 49 11.52 3.24 -3.19
C LEU A 49 11.41 3.14 -1.67
N PRO A 50 11.42 4.26 -0.94
CA PRO A 50 11.00 4.29 0.44
C PRO A 50 9.55 3.78 0.56
N VAL A 51 9.27 3.06 1.64
CA VAL A 51 7.92 2.57 1.95
C VAL A 51 7.55 3.04 3.36
N VAL A 52 6.37 3.66 3.50
CA VAL A 52 5.77 4.00 4.78
C VAL A 52 4.45 3.29 4.88
N MET A 53 4.18 2.67 6.02
CA MET A 53 2.91 2.02 6.33
C MET A 53 2.26 2.73 7.51
N THR A 54 0.95 2.96 7.43
CA THR A 54 0.15 3.52 8.51
C THR A 54 -0.88 2.53 9.00
N GLU A 55 -1.23 2.65 10.27
CA GLU A 55 -2.37 1.96 10.85
C GLU A 55 -3.23 2.95 11.61
N GLN A 56 -4.54 2.92 11.33
CA GLN A 56 -5.52 3.70 12.07
C GLN A 56 -5.96 2.91 13.30
N TYR A 57 -5.80 3.50 14.49
CA TYR A 57 -6.28 2.93 15.77
C TYR A 57 -6.16 1.39 15.88
N PRO A 58 -4.93 0.82 15.90
CA PRO A 58 -4.73 -0.64 15.81
C PRO A 58 -5.47 -1.44 16.89
N ARG A 59 -5.59 -0.85 18.09
CA ARG A 59 -6.35 -1.44 19.22
C ARG A 59 -7.80 -1.77 18.86
N GLY A 60 -8.44 -0.98 17.99
CA GLY A 60 -9.83 -1.19 17.59
C GLY A 60 -10.01 -1.75 16.19
N LEU A 61 -9.07 -1.51 15.27
CA LEU A 61 -9.18 -1.94 13.87
C LEU A 61 -8.32 -3.15 13.51
N GLY A 62 -7.58 -3.70 14.48
CA GLY A 62 -6.61 -4.76 14.23
C GLY A 62 -5.31 -4.21 13.67
N HIS A 63 -4.33 -5.09 13.53
CA HIS A 63 -3.06 -4.74 12.89
C HIS A 63 -3.18 -4.86 11.38
N THR A 64 -2.12 -4.46 10.69
CA THR A 64 -1.92 -4.76 9.26
C THR A 64 -2.14 -6.24 9.02
N VAL A 65 -2.85 -6.58 7.94
CA VAL A 65 -3.07 -7.98 7.58
C VAL A 65 -1.74 -8.69 7.32
N ASP A 66 -1.54 -9.81 8.02
CA ASP A 66 -0.43 -10.71 7.75
C ASP A 66 -0.69 -11.51 6.47
N SER A 67 0.37 -11.71 5.68
CA SER A 67 0.37 -12.51 4.45
C SER A 67 1.16 -13.79 4.62
#